data_AF-A0A6C0JY61-F1
#
_entry.id   AF-A0A6C0JY61-F1
#
_cell.length_a   1.000
_cell.length_b   1.000
_cell.length_c   1.000
_cell.angle_alpha   90.00
_cell.angle_beta   90.00
_cell.angle_gamma   90.00
#
_symmetry.space_group_name_H-M   'P 1'
#
loop_
_entity.id
_entity.type
_entity.pdbx_description
1 polymer ?
#
loop_
_entity_poly.entity_id
_entity_poly.type
_entity_poly.pdbx_seq_one_letter_code
_entity_poly.pdbx_strand_id
1 'polypeptide(L)'
;MFSKPRSTLPPSVRQDNISMMNIFSMNRFVRQQKLNTQSVQTIQEVKQEPQKNKMKWGEPVWFFFHTIAEKVKQESFAIVRMELLQLITSICRNLPCPTCSEHATQYLANTNINKIQTKEQLIDFFYTFHNEVNKRKGFAQFPRELLYDKYSKANTLNIINHFLLNLLDKSYSIRMIADDFHRKRLVEDIKKWLGANLQHFQP
;
A
#
# COMPACT_ATOMS: atom_id res chain seq x y z
N MET A 1 15.61 10.39 -62.23
CA MET A 1 16.84 11.14 -62.52
C MET A 1 16.76 12.41 -61.68
N PHE A 2 17.58 12.75 -60.69
CA PHE A 2 19.03 12.65 -60.48
C PHE A 2 19.29 12.52 -58.95
N SER A 3 20.04 11.53 -58.47
CA SER A 3 21.47 11.59 -58.10
C SER A 3 21.75 11.97 -56.63
N LYS A 4 22.24 11.00 -55.84
CA LYS A 4 23.08 11.19 -54.63
C LYS A 4 24.55 11.34 -55.07
N PRO A 5 25.43 11.95 -54.26
CA PRO A 5 26.40 11.16 -53.45
C PRO A 5 26.67 11.77 -52.04
N ARG A 6 26.70 11.00 -50.95
CA ARG A 6 27.77 10.20 -50.29
C ARG A 6 28.69 10.99 -49.31
N SER A 7 28.38 10.78 -48.01
CA SER A 7 29.18 10.63 -46.77
C SER A 7 30.52 11.35 -46.54
N THR A 8 30.68 11.88 -45.32
CA THR A 8 31.77 11.53 -44.38
C THR A 8 31.35 11.80 -42.91
N LEU A 9 31.79 10.94 -41.99
CA LEU A 9 31.79 11.01 -40.50
C LEU A 9 33.24 10.66 -40.07
N PRO A 10 33.63 10.69 -38.77
CA PRO A 10 33.57 11.71 -37.71
C PRO A 10 35.01 12.02 -37.19
N PRO A 11 35.22 12.67 -36.02
CA PRO A 11 35.43 11.88 -34.80
C PRO A 11 34.94 12.55 -33.48
N SER A 12 35.17 11.86 -32.38
CA SER A 12 34.54 11.91 -31.07
C SER A 12 35.43 12.47 -29.93
N VAL A 13 34.79 12.70 -28.77
CA VAL A 13 35.28 12.68 -27.36
C VAL A 13 35.87 13.95 -26.72
N ARG A 14 35.22 14.40 -25.63
CA ARG A 14 35.70 14.67 -24.24
C ARG A 14 34.59 15.47 -23.51
N GLN A 15 34.02 15.15 -22.35
CA GLN A 15 34.49 14.70 -21.02
C GLN A 15 35.58 15.58 -20.40
N ASP A 16 35.13 16.60 -19.65
CA ASP A 16 35.97 17.36 -18.73
C ASP A 16 35.59 17.04 -17.28
N ASN A 17 36.48 16.29 -16.65
CA ASN A 17 36.64 16.18 -15.21
C ASN A 17 37.36 17.43 -14.71
N ILE A 18 36.88 18.04 -13.63
CA ILE A 18 37.63 19.06 -12.88
C ILE A 18 38.22 18.36 -11.65
N SER A 19 39.55 18.22 -11.62
CA SER A 19 40.32 17.83 -10.44
C SER A 19 41.52 18.78 -10.28
N MET A 20 41.65 19.24 -9.03
CA MET A 20 42.83 19.72 -8.29
C MET A 20 43.82 20.71 -8.91
N MET A 21 44.12 21.74 -8.12
CA MET A 21 45.46 22.13 -7.59
C MET A 21 45.26 23.45 -6.80
N ASN A 22 45.96 23.84 -5.73
CA ASN A 22 47.30 23.54 -5.24
C ASN A 22 47.46 24.00 -3.78
N ILE A 23 48.24 23.23 -3.00
CA ILE A 23 49.42 23.61 -2.19
C ILE A 23 49.35 24.89 -1.35
N PHE A 24 49.55 24.79 -0.02
CA PHE A 24 50.60 25.52 0.71
C PHE A 24 51.03 24.81 2.00
N SER A 25 52.30 25.04 2.31
CA SER A 25 53.22 24.30 3.17
C SER A 25 53.06 24.57 4.68
N MET A 26 53.74 23.73 5.45
CA MET A 26 53.88 23.63 6.91
C MET A 26 54.02 24.95 7.68
N ASN A 27 53.48 24.94 8.91
CA ASN A 27 54.30 25.31 10.06
C ASN A 27 53.89 24.52 11.32
N ARG A 28 54.88 23.86 11.93
CA ARG A 28 54.81 23.24 13.25
C ARG A 28 54.74 24.34 14.30
N PHE A 29 53.70 24.31 15.14
CA PHE A 29 53.79 24.80 16.51
C PHE A 29 53.12 23.80 17.44
N VAL A 30 53.95 23.12 18.23
CA VAL A 30 53.52 22.29 19.35
C VAL A 30 53.11 23.24 20.48
N ARG A 31 51.83 23.24 20.83
CA ARG A 31 51.36 23.74 22.13
C ARG A 31 50.49 22.66 22.74
N GLN A 32 51.05 21.95 23.73
CA GLN A 32 50.32 20.99 24.54
C GLN A 32 49.12 21.69 25.19
N GLN A 33 47.92 21.34 24.74
CA GLN A 33 46.69 21.59 25.51
C GLN A 33 46.26 20.25 26.10
N LYS A 34 46.09 20.24 27.43
CA LYS A 34 45.53 19.13 28.19
C LYS A 34 44.16 18.77 27.61
N LEU A 35 44.07 17.60 26.98
CA LEU A 35 42.77 17.06 26.56
C LEU A 35 42.04 16.58 27.81
N ASN A 36 40.95 17.27 28.10
CA ASN A 36 39.94 16.86 29.06
C ASN A 36 39.18 15.69 28.44
N THR A 37 39.32 14.49 29.01
CA THR A 37 38.68 13.27 28.53
C THR A 37 37.17 13.34 28.78
N GLN A 38 36.43 13.95 27.86
CA GLN A 38 34.97 13.80 27.82
C GLN A 38 34.64 12.48 27.11
N SER A 39 33.82 11.69 27.79
CA SER A 39 33.34 10.38 27.41
C SER A 39 32.93 10.30 25.93
N VAL A 40 33.57 9.38 25.21
CA VAL A 40 33.17 8.93 23.87
C VAL A 40 31.74 8.41 23.96
N GLN A 41 30.78 9.16 23.43
CA GLN A 41 29.44 8.65 23.17
C GLN A 41 29.55 7.64 22.04
N THR A 42 29.33 6.37 22.37
CA THR A 42 29.29 5.26 21.44
C THR A 42 28.25 5.53 20.37
N ILE A 43 28.68 5.69 19.11
CA ILE A 43 27.78 5.64 17.96
C ILE A 43 27.21 4.22 17.94
N GLN A 44 25.95 4.08 18.34
CA GLN A 44 25.24 2.81 18.18
C GLN A 44 25.01 2.58 16.69
N GLU A 45 25.70 1.60 16.15
CA GLU A 45 25.52 1.09 14.80
C GLU A 45 24.10 0.53 14.68
N VAL A 46 23.20 1.28 14.02
CA VAL A 46 21.83 0.82 13.75
C VAL A 46 21.91 -0.34 12.76
N LYS A 47 21.81 -1.54 13.29
CA LYS A 47 21.71 -2.78 12.51
C LYS A 47 20.39 -2.74 11.73
N GLN A 48 20.43 -2.42 10.45
CA GLN A 48 19.26 -2.50 9.59
C GLN A 48 18.81 -3.97 9.52
N GLU A 49 17.64 -4.27 10.07
CA GLU A 49 17.02 -5.58 9.90
C GLU A 49 16.77 -5.86 8.40
N PRO A 50 16.90 -7.12 7.95
CA PRO A 50 16.62 -7.48 6.56
C PRO A 50 15.20 -7.03 6.19
N GLN A 51 15.06 -6.18 5.17
CA GLN A 51 13.76 -5.70 4.73
C GLN A 51 12.87 -6.88 4.31
N LYS A 52 11.96 -7.27 5.19
CA LYS A 52 10.90 -8.24 4.92
C LYS A 52 10.11 -7.73 3.72
N ASN A 53 10.03 -8.54 2.68
CA ASN A 53 9.33 -8.19 1.45
C ASN A 53 7.87 -7.78 1.76
N LYS A 54 7.58 -6.48 1.64
CA LYS A 54 6.30 -5.90 2.08
C LYS A 54 5.22 -6.33 1.08
N MET A 55 4.15 -6.92 1.59
CA MET A 55 2.96 -7.26 0.81
C MET A 55 2.33 -5.99 0.24
N LYS A 56 2.47 -5.76 -1.07
CA LYS A 56 2.02 -4.53 -1.74
C LYS A 56 0.51 -4.32 -1.71
N TRP A 57 -0.27 -5.40 -1.79
CA TRP A 57 -1.74 -5.34 -1.89
C TRP A 57 -2.46 -5.25 -0.53
N GLY A 58 -1.83 -5.66 0.58
CA GLY A 58 -2.52 -5.79 1.87
C GLY A 58 -2.99 -4.46 2.44
N GLU A 59 -2.12 -3.46 2.44
CA GLU A 59 -2.44 -2.09 2.86
C GLU A 59 -3.53 -1.44 1.98
N PRO A 60 -3.44 -1.47 0.62
CA PRO A 60 -4.51 -1.01 -0.25
C PRO A 60 -5.88 -1.64 0.01
N VAL A 61 -5.96 -2.96 0.25
CA VAL A 61 -7.23 -3.65 0.54
C VAL A 61 -7.85 -3.14 1.84
N TRP A 62 -7.07 -3.03 2.91
CA TRP A 62 -7.56 -2.49 4.18
C TRP A 62 -7.97 -1.02 4.05
N PHE A 63 -7.19 -0.22 3.32
CA PHE A 63 -7.50 1.18 3.12
C PHE A 63 -8.81 1.35 2.34
N PHE A 64 -9.05 0.51 1.34
CA PHE A 64 -10.32 0.45 0.64
C PHE A 64 -11.49 0.07 1.54
N PHE A 65 -11.40 -1.05 2.28
CA PHE A 65 -12.48 -1.50 3.17
C PHE A 65 -12.90 -0.46 4.21
N HIS A 66 -11.93 0.14 4.88
CA HIS A 66 -12.23 1.17 5.88
C HIS A 66 -12.76 2.45 5.22
N THR A 67 -12.22 2.85 4.05
CA THR A 67 -12.70 4.04 3.34
C THR A 67 -14.12 3.86 2.83
N ILE A 68 -14.48 2.74 2.18
CA ILE A 68 -15.85 2.54 1.68
C ILE A 68 -16.87 2.47 2.83
N ALA A 69 -16.49 1.90 3.97
CA ALA A 69 -17.34 1.87 5.16
C ALA A 69 -17.51 3.27 5.76
N GLU A 70 -16.45 4.08 5.80
CA GLU A 70 -16.52 5.46 6.27
C GLU A 70 -17.24 6.39 5.28
N LYS A 71 -17.15 6.13 3.98
CA LYS A 71 -17.62 7.04 2.93
C LYS A 71 -19.00 6.73 2.42
N VAL A 72 -19.53 5.53 2.63
CA VAL A 72 -20.94 5.26 2.29
C VAL A 72 -21.83 6.25 3.06
N LYS A 73 -22.77 6.85 2.35
CA LYS A 73 -23.73 7.81 2.92
C LYS A 73 -24.73 7.07 3.80
N GLN A 74 -25.07 7.63 4.96
CA GLN A 74 -25.93 6.97 5.94
C GLN A 74 -27.29 6.61 5.31
N GLU A 75 -27.87 7.56 4.59
CA GLU A 75 -29.15 7.46 3.90
C GLU A 75 -29.14 6.48 2.72
N SER A 76 -27.96 6.21 2.16
CA SER A 76 -27.79 5.27 1.05
C SER A 76 -27.38 3.87 1.49
N PHE A 77 -26.97 3.69 2.76
CA PHE A 77 -26.41 2.42 3.19
C PHE A 77 -27.36 1.26 2.95
N ALA A 78 -28.63 1.39 3.34
CA ALA A 78 -29.65 0.35 3.16
C ALA A 78 -29.86 -0.04 1.68
N ILE A 79 -29.63 0.88 0.73
CA ILE A 79 -29.77 0.66 -0.71
C ILE A 79 -28.66 -0.29 -1.20
N VAL A 80 -27.41 0.03 -0.86
CA VAL A 80 -26.23 -0.70 -1.38
C VAL A 80 -25.76 -1.85 -0.49
N ARG A 81 -26.32 -1.96 0.73
CA ARG A 81 -25.85 -2.85 1.80
C ARG A 81 -25.59 -4.28 1.35
N MET A 82 -26.58 -4.91 0.72
CA MET A 82 -26.48 -6.32 0.33
C MET A 82 -25.38 -6.54 -0.70
N GLU A 83 -25.33 -5.69 -1.73
CA GLU A 83 -24.32 -5.79 -2.78
C GLU A 83 -22.92 -5.45 -2.26
N LEU A 84 -22.81 -4.46 -1.36
CA LEU A 84 -21.56 -4.10 -0.71
C LEU A 84 -21.00 -5.26 0.14
N LEU A 85 -21.84 -5.94 0.93
CA LEU A 85 -21.42 -7.12 1.71
C LEU A 85 -21.01 -8.29 0.81
N GLN A 86 -21.69 -8.47 -0.33
CA GLN A 86 -21.30 -9.46 -1.34
C GLN A 86 -19.96 -9.11 -2.00
N LEU A 87 -19.72 -7.83 -2.29
CA LEU A 87 -18.45 -7.32 -2.82
C LEU A 87 -17.30 -7.61 -1.86
N ILE A 88 -17.47 -7.27 -0.57
CA ILE A 88 -16.49 -7.51 0.50
C ILE A 88 -16.16 -9.01 0.61
N THR A 89 -17.19 -9.85 0.58
CA THR A 89 -17.05 -11.31 0.62
C THR A 89 -16.26 -11.82 -0.59
N SER A 90 -16.56 -11.30 -1.78
CA SER A 90 -15.90 -11.67 -3.03
C SER A 90 -14.43 -11.26 -3.03
N ILE A 91 -14.10 -10.08 -2.50
CA ILE A 91 -12.71 -9.63 -2.32
C ILE A 91 -11.96 -10.54 -1.36
N CYS A 92 -12.55 -10.88 -0.21
CA CYS A 92 -11.91 -11.75 0.79
C CYS A 92 -11.59 -13.14 0.23
N ARG A 93 -12.46 -13.72 -0.60
CA ARG A 93 -12.27 -15.03 -1.24
C ARG A 93 -11.19 -15.05 -2.34
N ASN A 94 -10.81 -13.88 -2.85
CA ASN A 94 -9.91 -13.73 -3.99
C ASN A 94 -8.67 -12.89 -3.64
N LEU A 95 -8.29 -12.82 -2.35
CA LEU A 95 -7.06 -12.14 -1.95
C LEU A 95 -5.84 -12.82 -2.61
N PRO A 96 -4.82 -12.06 -3.03
CA PRO A 96 -3.65 -12.63 -3.73
C PRO A 96 -2.81 -13.61 -2.92
N CYS A 97 -3.01 -13.73 -1.61
CA CYS A 97 -2.39 -14.76 -0.77
C CYS A 97 -3.43 -15.82 -0.39
N PRO A 98 -3.24 -17.10 -0.77
CA PRO A 98 -4.18 -18.18 -0.45
C PRO A 98 -4.48 -18.30 1.05
N THR A 99 -3.45 -18.27 1.90
CA THR A 99 -3.61 -18.33 3.36
C THR A 99 -4.37 -17.10 3.91
N CYS A 100 -4.19 -15.91 3.31
CA CYS A 100 -4.97 -14.75 3.71
C CYS A 100 -6.44 -14.88 3.27
N SER A 101 -6.68 -15.39 2.07
CA SER A 101 -8.03 -15.64 1.55
C SER A 101 -8.78 -16.66 2.39
N GLU A 102 -8.13 -17.78 2.76
CA GLU A 102 -8.69 -18.81 3.63
C GLU A 102 -9.06 -18.23 4.99
N HIS A 103 -8.11 -17.56 5.65
CA HIS A 103 -8.36 -16.93 6.95
C HIS A 103 -9.47 -15.88 6.91
N ALA A 104 -9.53 -15.07 5.86
CA ALA A 104 -10.58 -14.06 5.71
C ALA A 104 -11.95 -14.73 5.47
N THR A 105 -11.98 -15.77 4.65
CA THR A 105 -13.20 -16.54 4.36
C THR A 105 -13.72 -17.24 5.62
N GLN A 106 -12.83 -17.83 6.42
CA GLN A 106 -13.19 -18.44 7.71
C GLN A 106 -13.74 -17.39 8.70
N TYR A 107 -13.12 -16.21 8.78
CA TYR A 107 -13.63 -15.12 9.62
C TYR A 107 -15.04 -14.70 9.20
N LEU A 108 -15.27 -14.54 7.89
CA LEU A 108 -16.60 -14.22 7.34
C LEU A 108 -17.61 -15.34 7.57
N ALA A 109 -17.23 -16.61 7.44
CA ALA A 109 -18.14 -17.75 7.69
C ALA A 109 -18.59 -17.82 9.15
N ASN A 110 -17.71 -17.45 10.08
CA ASN A 110 -18.00 -17.41 11.51
C ASN A 110 -18.68 -16.11 11.96
N THR A 111 -18.84 -15.14 11.05
CA THR A 111 -19.47 -13.86 11.33
C THR A 111 -20.80 -13.76 10.57
N ASN A 112 -21.90 -13.49 11.26
CA ASN A 112 -23.17 -13.23 10.58
C ASN A 112 -23.19 -11.80 10.01
N ILE A 113 -22.48 -11.58 8.89
CA ILE A 113 -22.36 -10.25 8.24
C ILE A 113 -23.71 -9.69 7.77
N ASN A 114 -24.72 -10.55 7.57
CA ASN A 114 -26.06 -10.11 7.22
C ASN A 114 -26.76 -9.33 8.35
N LYS A 115 -26.26 -9.43 9.59
CA LYS A 115 -26.70 -8.61 10.73
C LYS A 115 -26.22 -7.16 10.68
N ILE A 116 -25.28 -6.83 9.80
CA ILE A 116 -24.87 -5.45 9.57
C ILE A 116 -26.02 -4.75 8.84
N GLN A 117 -26.64 -3.79 9.53
CA GLN A 117 -27.78 -2.97 9.10
C GLN A 117 -27.45 -1.49 8.95
N THR A 118 -26.39 -1.01 9.60
CA THR A 118 -25.97 0.40 9.54
C THR A 118 -24.53 0.56 9.09
N LYS A 119 -24.19 1.76 8.62
CA LYS A 119 -22.83 2.17 8.29
C LYS A 119 -21.90 1.98 9.48
N GLU A 120 -22.33 2.39 10.67
CA GLU A 120 -21.55 2.29 11.91
C GLU A 120 -21.20 0.83 12.22
N GLN A 121 -22.14 -0.09 12.02
CA GLN A 121 -21.90 -1.53 12.18
C GLN A 121 -20.91 -2.07 11.15
N LEU A 122 -20.89 -1.53 9.94
CA LEU A 122 -19.89 -1.91 8.92
C LEU A 122 -18.49 -1.40 9.31
N ILE A 123 -18.39 -0.19 9.85
CA ILE A 123 -17.14 0.38 10.39
C ILE A 123 -16.65 -0.48 11.57
N ASP A 124 -17.52 -0.82 12.52
CA ASP A 124 -17.24 -1.71 13.66
C ASP A 124 -16.73 -3.08 13.22
N PHE A 125 -17.39 -3.64 12.21
CA PHE A 125 -17.02 -4.92 11.64
C PHE A 125 -15.59 -4.90 11.10
N PHE A 126 -15.22 -3.90 10.29
CA PHE A 126 -13.87 -3.82 9.74
C PHE A 126 -12.82 -3.47 10.79
N TYR A 127 -13.14 -2.66 11.79
CA TYR A 127 -12.27 -2.40 12.93
C TYR A 127 -11.93 -3.70 13.66
N THR A 128 -12.96 -4.45 14.04
CA THR A 128 -12.80 -5.72 14.77
C THR A 128 -12.03 -6.73 13.93
N PHE A 129 -12.42 -6.88 12.66
CA PHE A 129 -11.78 -7.82 11.76
C PHE A 129 -10.29 -7.52 11.55
N HIS A 130 -9.95 -6.25 11.30
CA HIS A 130 -8.55 -5.86 11.11
C HIS A 130 -7.73 -6.07 12.39
N ASN A 131 -8.29 -5.80 13.57
CA ASN A 131 -7.60 -6.03 14.83
C ASN A 131 -7.45 -7.51 15.18
N GLU A 132 -8.38 -8.39 14.79
CA GLU A 132 -8.18 -9.85 14.89
C GLU A 132 -7.02 -10.32 14.00
N VAL A 133 -6.89 -9.75 12.80
CA VAL A 133 -5.72 -10.02 11.93
C VAL A 133 -4.43 -9.49 12.56
N ASN A 134 -4.44 -8.29 13.16
CA ASN A 134 -3.28 -7.73 13.86
C ASN A 134 -2.86 -8.63 15.03
N LYS A 135 -3.83 -9.04 15.87
CA LYS A 135 -3.61 -9.96 17.00
C LYS A 135 -2.97 -11.27 16.55
N ARG A 136 -3.50 -11.92 15.51
CA ARG A 136 -2.92 -13.16 14.96
C ARG A 136 -1.48 -12.96 14.45
N LYS A 137 -1.17 -11.79 13.90
CA LYS A 137 0.16 -11.45 13.37
C LYS A 137 1.12 -10.89 14.43
N GLY A 138 0.68 -10.72 15.67
CA GLY A 138 1.48 -10.11 16.74
C GLY A 138 1.69 -8.61 16.58
N PHE A 139 0.82 -7.92 15.84
CA PHE A 139 0.85 -6.46 15.71
C PHE A 139 0.02 -5.80 16.80
N ALA A 140 0.39 -4.56 17.14
CA ALA A 140 -0.41 -3.72 18.03
C ALA A 140 -1.82 -3.53 17.47
N GLN A 141 -2.81 -3.53 18.36
CA GLN A 141 -4.19 -3.22 17.97
C GLN A 141 -4.27 -1.73 17.63
N PHE A 142 -5.00 -1.43 16.56
CA PHE A 142 -5.28 -0.05 16.18
C PHE A 142 -6.32 0.54 17.15
N PRO A 143 -6.09 1.74 17.73
CA PRO A 143 -7.04 2.37 18.64
C PRO A 143 -8.31 2.82 17.92
N ARG A 144 -9.47 2.62 18.53
CA ARG A 144 -10.76 2.87 17.89
C ARG A 144 -11.01 4.36 17.63
N GLU A 145 -10.60 5.20 18.57
CA GLU A 145 -10.72 6.65 18.54
C GLU A 145 -10.01 7.29 17.35
N LEU A 146 -8.96 6.64 16.82
CA LEU A 146 -8.19 7.14 15.68
C LEU A 146 -8.79 6.74 14.32
N LEU A 147 -9.86 5.94 14.31
CA LEU A 147 -10.41 5.38 13.08
C LEU A 147 -11.02 6.47 12.20
N TYR A 148 -11.85 7.32 12.78
CA TYR A 148 -12.50 8.42 12.06
C TYR A 148 -11.48 9.36 11.42
N ASP A 149 -10.50 9.83 12.19
CA ASP A 149 -9.47 10.77 11.69
C ASP A 149 -8.64 10.19 10.55
N LYS A 150 -8.42 8.87 10.57
CA LYS A 150 -7.63 8.17 9.55
C LYS A 150 -8.36 8.05 8.20
N TYR A 151 -9.67 7.84 8.21
CA TYR A 151 -10.42 7.49 7.01
C TYR A 151 -11.38 8.57 6.51
N SER A 152 -11.85 9.48 7.37
CA SER A 152 -12.81 10.54 7.01
C SER A 152 -12.27 11.49 5.91
N LYS A 153 -10.96 11.74 5.93
CA LYS A 153 -10.27 12.63 4.97
C LYS A 153 -9.77 11.92 3.71
N ALA A 154 -9.96 10.60 3.59
CA ALA A 154 -9.54 9.86 2.42
C ALA A 154 -10.32 10.34 1.17
N ASN A 155 -9.64 10.45 0.03
CA ASN A 155 -10.32 10.70 -1.25
C ASN A 155 -10.79 9.37 -1.83
N THR A 156 -12.10 9.18 -1.92
CA THR A 156 -12.73 7.90 -2.26
C THR A 156 -12.27 7.37 -3.61
N LEU A 157 -12.20 8.23 -4.63
CA LEU A 157 -11.75 7.84 -5.98
C LEU A 157 -10.29 7.41 -5.99
N ASN A 158 -9.41 8.15 -5.31
CA ASN A 158 -8.00 7.80 -5.21
C ASN A 158 -7.81 6.46 -4.49
N ILE A 159 -8.60 6.19 -3.44
CA ILE A 159 -8.51 4.91 -2.71
C ILE A 159 -8.98 3.76 -3.57
N ILE A 160 -10.12 3.92 -4.27
CA ILE A 160 -10.63 2.93 -5.23
C ILE A 160 -9.56 2.61 -6.27
N ASN A 161 -8.99 3.62 -6.93
CA ASN A 161 -7.99 3.43 -7.97
C ASN A 161 -6.74 2.73 -7.43
N HIS A 162 -6.25 3.17 -6.28
CA HIS A 162 -5.10 2.56 -5.61
C HIS A 162 -5.36 1.08 -5.27
N PHE A 163 -6.55 0.75 -4.76
CA PHE A 163 -6.94 -0.63 -4.47
C PHE A 163 -7.00 -1.50 -5.73
N LEU A 164 -7.69 -1.04 -6.78
CA LEU A 164 -7.85 -1.80 -8.02
C LEU A 164 -6.51 -2.09 -8.69
N LEU A 165 -5.60 -1.11 -8.71
CA LEU A 165 -4.25 -1.27 -9.24
C LEU A 165 -3.44 -2.33 -8.48
N ASN A 166 -3.49 -2.29 -7.15
CA ASN A 166 -2.71 -3.21 -6.32
C ASN A 166 -3.32 -4.62 -6.23
N LEU A 167 -4.63 -4.78 -6.38
CA LEU A 167 -5.27 -6.11 -6.39
C LEU A 167 -4.91 -6.90 -7.66
N LEU A 168 -4.63 -6.20 -8.77
CA LEU A 168 -4.17 -6.77 -10.03
C LEU A 168 -2.65 -7.00 -10.10
N ASP A 169 -1.88 -6.59 -9.08
CA ASP A 169 -0.43 -6.79 -9.13
C ASP A 169 -0.11 -8.28 -9.27
N LYS A 170 0.78 -8.60 -10.22
CA LYS A 170 1.03 -9.98 -10.62
C LYS A 170 1.91 -10.65 -9.58
N SER A 171 1.58 -11.89 -9.24
CA SER A 171 2.55 -12.77 -8.62
C SER A 171 3.36 -13.46 -9.73
N TYR A 172 4.68 -13.54 -9.59
CA TYR A 172 5.56 -14.10 -10.64
C TYR A 172 5.53 -15.65 -10.74
N SER A 173 4.57 -16.31 -10.09
CA SER A 173 4.48 -17.77 -10.03
C SER A 173 3.49 -18.33 -11.06
N ILE A 174 3.94 -19.26 -11.90
CA ILE A 174 3.13 -19.97 -12.91
C ILE A 174 1.91 -20.68 -12.28
N ARG A 175 2.01 -21.11 -11.01
CA ARG A 175 0.90 -21.75 -10.29
C ARG A 175 -0.25 -20.79 -9.97
N MET A 176 -0.07 -19.49 -10.13
CA MET A 176 -1.06 -18.46 -9.77
C MET A 176 -1.78 -17.84 -10.98
N ILE A 177 -1.63 -18.40 -12.20
CA ILE A 177 -2.27 -17.88 -13.41
C ILE A 177 -3.81 -17.98 -13.32
N ALA A 178 -4.35 -19.07 -12.77
CA ALA A 178 -5.79 -19.22 -12.55
C ALA A 178 -6.30 -18.16 -11.55
N ASP A 179 -5.57 -17.94 -10.46
CA ASP A 179 -5.88 -16.91 -9.47
C ASP A 179 -5.84 -15.51 -10.10
N ASP A 180 -4.88 -15.25 -10.99
CA ASP A 180 -4.80 -13.99 -11.73
C ASP A 180 -6.02 -13.77 -12.64
N PHE A 181 -6.53 -14.82 -13.29
CA PHE A 181 -7.75 -14.73 -14.09
C PHE A 181 -8.98 -14.43 -13.24
N HIS A 182 -9.13 -15.14 -12.11
CA HIS A 182 -10.23 -14.88 -11.18
C HIS A 182 -10.17 -13.44 -10.61
N ARG A 183 -8.99 -12.95 -10.24
CA ARG A 183 -8.81 -11.56 -9.77
C ARG A 183 -9.11 -10.52 -10.86
N LYS A 184 -8.72 -10.78 -12.12
CA LYS A 184 -9.09 -9.91 -13.24
C LYS A 184 -10.60 -9.80 -13.42
N ARG A 185 -11.29 -10.94 -13.43
CA ARG A 185 -12.76 -10.96 -13.51
C ARG A 185 -13.40 -10.22 -12.34
N LEU A 186 -12.94 -10.49 -11.12
CA LEU A 186 -13.40 -9.79 -9.92
C LEU A 186 -13.21 -8.27 -10.04
N VAL A 187 -12.07 -7.80 -10.55
CA VAL A 187 -11.82 -6.37 -10.71
C VAL A 187 -12.78 -5.72 -11.71
N GLU A 188 -13.13 -6.41 -12.79
CA GLU A 188 -14.15 -5.91 -13.72
C GLU A 188 -15.54 -5.85 -13.07
N ASP A 189 -15.90 -6.86 -12.27
CA ASP A 189 -17.14 -6.87 -11.50
C ASP A 189 -17.17 -5.72 -10.48
N ILE A 190 -16.06 -5.48 -9.77
CA ILE A 190 -15.92 -4.36 -8.82
C ILE A 190 -16.06 -3.02 -9.55
N LYS A 191 -15.39 -2.82 -10.69
CA LYS A 191 -15.47 -1.58 -11.47
C LYS A 191 -16.91 -1.31 -11.93
N LYS A 192 -17.59 -2.33 -12.45
CA LYS A 192 -18.99 -2.23 -12.87
C LYS A 192 -19.88 -1.82 -11.71
N TRP A 193 -19.73 -2.47 -10.56
CA TRP A 193 -20.51 -2.16 -9.37
C TRP A 193 -20.25 -0.74 -8.85
N LEU A 194 -18.97 -0.33 -8.75
CA LEU A 194 -18.60 1.01 -8.30
C LEU A 194 -19.13 2.08 -9.28
N GLY A 195 -19.04 1.85 -10.59
CA GLY A 195 -19.57 2.78 -11.59
C GLY A 195 -21.09 3.02 -11.47
N ALA A 196 -21.84 2.00 -11.05
CA ALA A 196 -23.29 2.11 -10.84
C ALA A 196 -23.68 2.71 -9.48
N ASN A 197 -22.77 2.71 -8.50
CA ASN A 197 -23.09 3.02 -7.10
C ASN A 197 -22.27 4.16 -6.49
N LEU A 198 -21.36 4.79 -7.23
CA LEU A 198 -20.46 5.82 -6.70
C LEU A 198 -21.20 7.01 -6.06
N GLN A 199 -22.40 7.33 -6.55
CA GLN A 199 -23.26 8.38 -6.00
C GLN A 199 -23.66 8.14 -4.53
N HIS A 200 -23.57 6.90 -4.03
CA HIS A 200 -23.87 6.52 -2.65
C HIS A 200 -22.69 6.74 -1.70
N PHE A 201 -21.55 7.21 -2.20
CA PHE A 201 -20.35 7.47 -1.41
C PHE A 201 -20.02 8.95 -1.40
N GLN A 202 -19.48 9.41 -0.28
CA GLN A 202 -18.85 10.74 -0.16
C GLN A 202 -17.54 10.76 -0.95
N PRO A 203 -17.15 11.92 -1.50
CA PRO A 203 -15.90 12.07 -2.25
C PRO A 203 -14.64 11.83 -1.40
#